data_AF-A0A958AKK5-F1
#
_entry.id   AF-A0A958AKK5-F1
#
_cell.length_a   1.000
_cell.length_b   1.000
_cell.length_c   1.000
_cell.angle_alpha   90.00
_cell.angle_beta   90.00
_cell.angle_gamma   90.00
#
_symmetry.space_group_name_H-M   'P 1'
#
loop_
_entity.id
_entity.type
_entity.pdbx_description
1 polymer ?
#
loop_
_entity_poly.entity_id
_entity_poly.type
_entity_poly.pdbx_seq_one_letter_code
_entity_poly.pdbx_strand_id
1 'polypeptide(L)' 'MTWFQHTIVLSARPRGFHLITDEILRQLPELRNIKVGVAHLFIQHTSAALALNENVEPEVRADLETHFNQLVPENEPHYT' A
#
# COMPACT_ATOMS: atom_id res chain seq x y z
N MET A 1 -16.35 -16.53 -17.07
CA MET A 1 -15.73 -15.92 -15.87
C MET A 1 -14.83 -14.82 -16.35
N THR A 2 -14.97 -13.62 -15.80
CA THR A 2 -14.18 -12.45 -16.23
C THR A 2 -12.96 -12.34 -15.33
N TRP A 3 -11.76 -12.33 -15.91
CA TRP A 3 -10.49 -12.17 -15.21
C TRP A 3 -9.74 -10.99 -15.82
N PHE A 4 -9.26 -10.08 -14.97
CA PHE A 4 -8.47 -8.93 -15.39
C PHE A 4 -7.10 -8.98 -14.70
N GLN A 5 -6.07 -8.59 -15.44
CA GLN A 5 -4.74 -8.40 -14.91
C GLN A 5 -4.19 -7.08 -15.44
N HIS A 6 -3.69 -6.25 -14.53
CA HIS A 6 -3.17 -4.94 -14.86
C HIS A 6 -1.90 -4.66 -14.05
N THR A 7 -0.93 -4.00 -14.67
CA THR A 7 0.24 -3.47 -13.97
C THR A 7 -0.10 -2.06 -13.51
N ILE A 8 -0.11 -1.84 -12.20
CA ILE A 8 -0.37 -0.54 -11.58
C ILE A 8 0.98 0.11 -11.29
N VAL A 9 1.15 1.35 -11.71
CA VAL A 9 2.34 2.15 -11.39
C VAL A 9 1.95 3.18 -10.33
N LEU A 10 2.61 3.11 -9.18
CA LEU A 10 2.44 4.08 -8.11
C LEU A 10 3.50 5.19 -8.25
N SER A 11 3.10 6.40 -7.91
CA SER A 11 3.99 7.55 -7.80
C SER A 11 5.05 7.28 -6.73
N ALA A 12 6.29 7.68 -6.99
CA ALA A 12 7.37 7.54 -6.00
C ALA A 12 7.05 8.35 -4.74
N ARG A 13 7.32 7.76 -3.57
CA ARG A 13 7.08 8.38 -2.26
C ARG A 13 8.30 8.20 -1.39
N PRO A 14 8.58 9.15 -0.47
CA PRO A 14 9.59 8.94 0.55
C PRO A 14 9.19 7.77 1.47
N ARG A 15 10.10 7.33 2.33
CA ARG A 15 9.80 6.36 3.40
C ARG A 15 8.61 6.84 4.23
N GLY A 16 7.73 5.92 4.63
CA GLY A 16 6.56 6.20 5.46
C GLY A 16 5.30 5.48 4.97
N PHE A 17 4.17 5.79 5.61
CA PHE A 17 2.86 5.24 5.27
C PHE A 17 2.07 6.19 4.39
N HIS A 18 1.57 5.69 3.27
CA HIS A 18 0.90 6.54 2.29
C HIS A 18 -0.38 5.92 1.75
N LEU A 19 -1.42 6.73 1.57
CA LEU A 19 -2.68 6.29 0.99
C LEU A 19 -2.54 6.10 -0.53
N ILE A 20 -2.82 4.90 -1.02
CA ILE A 20 -2.73 4.54 -2.44
C ILE A 20 -4.08 4.18 -3.07
N THR A 21 -5.17 4.17 -2.29
CA THR A 21 -6.49 3.69 -2.73
C THR A 21 -6.97 4.41 -3.99
N ASP A 22 -6.96 5.73 -4.02
CA ASP A 22 -7.43 6.51 -5.18
C ASP A 22 -6.51 6.37 -6.40
N GLU A 23 -5.23 6.10 -6.20
CA GLU A 23 -4.27 5.86 -7.28
C GLU A 23 -4.48 4.49 -7.93
N ILE A 24 -4.77 3.46 -7.12
CA ILE A 24 -5.17 2.13 -7.57
C ILE A 24 -6.51 2.20 -8.32
N LEU A 25 -7.54 2.83 -7.73
CA LEU A 25 -8.88 2.89 -8.31
C LEU A 25 -8.92 3.63 -9.65
N ARG A 26 -8.08 4.65 -9.84
CA ARG A 26 -7.94 5.34 -11.14
C ARG A 26 -7.34 4.46 -12.23
N GLN A 27 -6.52 3.48 -11.86
CA GLN A 27 -5.85 2.55 -12.80
C GLN A 27 -6.62 1.25 -13.02
N LEU A 28 -7.70 1.00 -12.26
CA LEU A 28 -8.55 -0.18 -12.39
C LEU A 28 -10.03 0.21 -12.63
N PRO A 29 -10.36 0.90 -13.74
CA PRO A 29 -11.74 1.35 -14.02
C PRO A 29 -12.75 0.19 -14.13
N GLU A 30 -12.31 -1.01 -14.51
CA GLU A 30 -13.13 -2.21 -14.63
C GLU A 30 -13.79 -2.64 -13.30
N LEU A 31 -13.21 -2.29 -12.15
CA LEU A 31 -13.78 -2.58 -10.84
C LEU A 31 -15.19 -2.02 -10.67
N ARG A 32 -15.51 -0.90 -11.35
CA ARG A 32 -16.85 -0.28 -11.30
C ARG A 32 -17.95 -1.18 -11.84
N ASN A 33 -17.61 -2.14 -12.69
CA ASN A 33 -18.56 -3.06 -13.31
C ASN A 33 -18.62 -4.42 -12.58
N ILE A 34 -17.81 -4.63 -11.55
CA ILE A 34 -17.74 -5.86 -10.77
C ILE A 34 -18.49 -5.65 -9.45
N LYS A 35 -19.61 -6.36 -9.27
CA LYS A 35 -20.38 -6.29 -8.01
C LYS A 35 -19.77 -7.17 -6.91
N VAL A 36 -19.25 -8.34 -7.27
CA VAL A 36 -18.68 -9.34 -6.36
C VAL A 36 -17.50 -10.01 -7.07
N GLY A 37 -16.38 -10.13 -6.38
CA GLY A 37 -15.17 -10.73 -6.92
C GLY A 37 -14.04 -10.76 -5.89
N VAL A 38 -12.84 -11.11 -6.33
CA VAL A 38 -11.62 -11.09 -5.52
C VAL A 38 -10.59 -10.23 -6.24
N ALA A 39 -9.97 -9.31 -5.52
CA ALA A 39 -8.85 -8.51 -6.01
C ALA A 39 -7.57 -8.98 -5.32
N HIS A 40 -6.57 -9.38 -6.12
CA HIS A 40 -5.25 -9.71 -5.63
C HIS A 40 -4.28 -8.59 -6.00
N LEU A 41 -3.76 -7.89 -4.99
CA LEU A 41 -2.76 -6.84 -5.16
C LEU A 41 -1.39 -7.38 -4.77
N PHE A 42 -0.49 -7.46 -5.74
CA PHE A 42 0.89 -7.92 -5.53
C PHE A 42 1.86 -6.77 -5.76
N ILE A 43 2.62 -6.42 -4.72
CA ILE A 43 3.67 -5.42 -4.84
C ILE A 43 4.96 -6.07 -5.35
N GLN A 44 5.46 -5.56 -6.48
CA GLN A 44 6.68 -6.06 -7.13
C GLN A 44 7.93 -5.35 -6.61
N HIS A 45 8.05 -5.21 -5.28
CA HIS A 45 9.18 -4.57 -4.60
C HIS A 45 9.49 -5.31 -3.31
N THR A 46 10.79 -5.41 -2.97
CA THR A 46 11.26 -6.05 -1.73
C THR A 46 11.41 -5.06 -0.57
N SER A 47 11.46 -3.76 -0.87
CA SER A 47 11.63 -2.68 0.11
C SER A 47 10.34 -1.99 0.51
N ALA A 48 9.19 -2.50 0.06
CA ALA A 48 7.88 -1.91 0.33
C ALA A 48 6.83 -3.02 0.53
N ALA A 49 5.77 -2.70 1.28
CA ALA A 49 4.66 -3.60 1.53
C ALA A 49 3.31 -2.88 1.32
N LEU A 50 2.27 -3.68 1.09
CA LEU A 50 0.89 -3.20 1.10
C LEU A 50 0.28 -3.51 2.46
N ALA A 51 -0.39 -2.53 3.06
CA ALA A 51 -1.14 -2.68 4.29
C ALA A 51 -2.58 -2.21 4.07
N LEU A 52 -3.52 -2.87 4.74
CA LEU A 52 -4.92 -2.44 4.81
C LEU A 52 -5.20 -2.04 6.25
N ASN A 53 -5.66 -0.81 6.46
CA ASN A 53 -5.98 -0.28 7.77
C ASN A 53 -7.10 0.78 7.66
N GLU A 54 -7.59 1.24 8.80
CA GLU A 54 -8.53 2.36 8.84
C GLU A 54 -7.89 3.66 8.34
N ASN A 55 -8.72 4.52 7.74
CA ASN A 55 -8.32 5.84 7.24
C ASN A 55 -9.32 6.91 7.69
N VAL A 56 -9.90 6.74 8.89
CA VAL A 56 -10.83 7.73 9.47
C VAL A 56 -10.04 8.86 10.13
N GLU A 57 -8.95 8.51 10.82
CA GLU A 57 -8.14 9.46 11.57
C GLU A 57 -6.74 9.59 10.95
N PRO A 58 -6.26 10.82 10.66
CA PRO A 58 -4.93 11.03 10.09
C PRO A 58 -3.79 10.52 10.97
N GLU A 59 -3.98 10.51 12.29
CA GLU A 59 -2.97 10.12 13.29
C GLU A 59 -2.58 8.65 13.17
N VAL A 60 -3.49 7.77 12.71
CA VAL A 60 -3.20 6.33 12.50
C VAL A 60 -1.95 6.11 11.64
N ARG A 61 -1.72 6.96 10.62
CA ARG A 61 -0.51 6.86 9.79
C ARG A 61 0.74 7.27 10.54
N ALA A 62 0.66 8.33 11.34
CA ALA A 62 1.77 8.82 12.14
C ALA A 62 2.13 7.82 13.26
N ASP A 63 1.13 7.20 13.87
CA ASP A 63 1.30 6.17 14.88
C ASP A 63 1.94 4.91 14.30
N LEU A 64 1.47 4.45 13.14
CA LEU A 64 2.08 3.32 12.42
C LEU A 64 3.55 3.61 12.09
N GLU A 65 3.83 4.79 11.57
CA GLU A 65 5.20 5.19 11.25
C GLU A 65 6.07 5.24 12.51
N THR A 66 5.58 5.85 13.58
CA THR A 66 6.29 5.95 14.87
C THR A 66 6.57 4.58 15.45
N HIS A 67 5.57 3.70 15.46
CA HIS A 67 5.71 2.35 15.99
C HIS A 67 6.67 1.50 15.16
N PHE A 68 6.61 1.60 13.83
CA PHE A 68 7.58 0.91 12.96
C PHE A 68 9.01 1.43 13.16
N ASN A 69 9.19 2.74 13.32
CA ASN A 69 10.50 3.34 13.61
C ASN A 69 11.09 2.86 14.94
N GLN A 70 10.25 2.46 15.90
CA GLN A 70 10.69 1.89 17.17
C GLN A 70 10.97 0.40 17.09
N LEU A 71 10.11 -0.37 16.41
CA LEU A 71 10.24 -1.82 16.29
C LEU A 71 11.40 -2.24 15.39
N VAL A 72 11.58 -1.52 14.27
CA VAL A 72 12.60 -1.80 13.26
C VAL A 72 13.21 -0.46 12.84
N PRO A 73 14.11 0.12 13.67
CA PRO A 73 14.71 1.41 13.39
C PRO A 73 15.52 1.37 12.11
N GLU A 74 15.58 2.50 11.41
CA GLU A 74 16.42 2.62 10.21
C GLU A 74 17.90 2.77 10.63
N ASN A 75 18.80 2.16 9.85
CA ASN A 75 20.26 2.27 10.06
C ASN A 75 20.77 1.77 11.42
N GLU A 76 20.15 0.71 11.96
CA GLU A 76 20.70 0.03 13.13
C GLU A 76 22.14 -0.45 12.86
N PRO A 77 23.09 -0.26 13.79
CA PRO A 77 24.51 -0.58 13.57
C PRO A 77 24.80 -2.05 13.19
N HIS A 78 23.86 -2.96 13.48
CA HIS A 78 23.97 -4.38 13.19
C HIS A 78 23.32 -4.79 11.86
N TYR A 79 22.66 -3.86 11.16
CA TYR A 79 22.19 -4.09 9.80
C TYR A 79 23.38 -4.06 8.83
N THR A 80 23.41 -5.01 7.90
CA THR A 80 24.44 -5.15 6.85
C THR A 80 24.05 -4.45 5.57
#